data_AF-A0A914VPB4-F1
#
_entry.id   AF-A0A914VPB4-F1
#
_cell.length_a   1.000
_cell.length_b   1.000
_cell.length_c   1.000
_cell.angle_alpha   90.00
_cell.angle_beta   90.00
_cell.angle_gamma   90.00
#
_symmetry.space_group_name_H-M   'P 1'
#
loop_
_entity.id
_entity.type
_entity.pdbx_description
1 polymer ?
#
loop_
_entity_poly.entity_id
_entity_poly.type
_entity_poly.pdbx_seq_one_letter_code
_entity_poly.pdbx_strand_id
1 'polypeptide(L)' 'MLMIDGDEPVSHLSSPGSTELNTDGIVWIGGKDGLPIGLPAAFYQRFVGCLQNVQIDGMDLNLIHHALGLHRPSLCR' A
#
# COMPACT_ATOMS: atom_id res chain seq x y z
N MET A 1 13.61 -4.35 -1.97
CA MET A 1 14.36 -3.39 -1.15
C MET A 1 13.35 -2.44 -0.53
N LEU A 2 13.49 -2.17 0.77
CA LEU A 2 12.71 -1.16 1.51
C LEU A 2 13.68 -0.11 2.03
N MET A 3 13.33 1.17 1.87
CA MET A 3 14.16 2.31 2.28
C MET A 3 13.25 3.40 2.82
N ILE A 4 13.65 4.02 3.93
CA ILE A 4 12.95 5.14 4.56
C ILE A 4 13.90 6.33 4.49
N ASP A 5 13.44 7.46 3.95
CA ASP A 5 14.16 8.73 3.91
C ASP A 5 15.62 8.69 3.37
N GLY A 6 15.95 7.68 2.54
CA GLY A 6 17.29 7.51 1.99
C GLY A 6 18.29 6.78 2.91
N ASP A 7 17.82 6.23 4.04
CA ASP A 7 18.63 5.42 4.96
C ASP A 7 19.13 4.12 4.33
N GLU A 8 19.95 3.36 5.08
CA GLU A 8 20.48 2.08 4.62
C GLU A 8 19.34 1.13 4.18
N PRO A 9 19.35 0.64 2.94
CA PRO A 9 18.26 -0.16 2.42
C PRO A 9 18.19 -1.55 3.05
N VAL A 10 16.99 -1.96 3.47
CA VAL A 10 16.72 -3.30 4.01
C VAL A 10 16.19 -4.22 2.91
N SER A 11 16.72 -5.43 2.82
CA SER A 11 16.32 -6.43 1.82
C SER A 11 16.14 -7.82 2.42
N HIS A 12 15.11 -8.51 1.95
CA HIS A 12 14.83 -9.90 2.27
C HIS A 12 14.35 -10.62 1.00
N LEU A 13 14.52 -11.93 0.98
CA LEU A 13 13.98 -12.80 -0.07
C LEU A 13 12.81 -13.59 0.51
N SER A 14 11.82 -13.87 -0.34
CA SER A 14 10.80 -14.85 -0.02
C SER A 14 11.43 -16.24 0.12
N SER A 15 10.70 -17.14 0.79
CA SER A 15 11.06 -18.56 0.80
C SER A 15 11.21 -19.09 -0.64
N PRO A 16 12.11 -20.06 -0.89
CA PRO A 16 12.29 -20.65 -2.21
C PRO A 16 10.98 -21.20 -2.78
N GLY A 17 10.77 -21.05 -4.10
CA GLY A 17 9.57 -21.52 -4.78
C GLY A 17 9.08 -20.50 -5.81
N SER A 18 7.95 -19.86 -5.53
CA SER A 18 7.37 -18.87 -6.46
C SER A 18 8.28 -17.66 -6.62
N THR A 19 8.50 -17.29 -7.88
CA THR A 19 9.16 -16.02 -8.27
C THR A 19 8.17 -15.01 -8.84
N GLU A 20 6.89 -15.36 -8.89
CA GLU A 20 5.82 -14.53 -9.45
C GLU A 20 4.87 -14.04 -8.35
N LEU A 21 4.28 -12.87 -8.60
CA LEU A 21 3.20 -12.30 -7.79
C LEU A 21 1.89 -12.35 -8.59
N ASN A 22 0.93 -13.14 -8.12
CA ASN A 22 -0.40 -13.23 -8.73
C ASN A 22 -1.36 -12.22 -8.06
N THR A 23 -1.89 -11.27 -8.83
CA THR A 23 -2.75 -10.19 -8.36
C THR A 23 -3.79 -9.80 -9.42
N ASP A 24 -4.93 -9.26 -9.00
CA ASP A 24 -5.94 -8.65 -9.87
C ASP A 24 -5.62 -7.20 -10.24
N GLY A 25 -4.52 -6.64 -9.72
CA GLY A 25 -4.08 -5.27 -9.96
C GLY A 25 -4.81 -4.21 -9.11
N ILE A 26 -5.72 -4.59 -8.21
CA ILE A 26 -6.43 -3.64 -7.34
C ILE A 26 -5.58 -3.32 -6.11
N VAL A 27 -5.34 -2.03 -5.88
CA VAL A 27 -4.55 -1.55 -4.73
C VAL A 27 -5.46 -0.81 -3.73
N TRP A 28 -5.33 -1.17 -2.45
CA TRP A 28 -6.04 -0.52 -1.34
C TRP A 28 -5.08 0.37 -0.57
N ILE A 29 -5.38 1.67 -0.47
CA ILE A 29 -4.57 2.66 0.25
C ILE A 29 -5.38 3.21 1.43
N GLY A 30 -4.76 3.30 2.59
CA GLY A 30 -5.39 3.81 3.82
C GLY A 30 -6.10 2.75 4.67
N GLY A 31 -6.49 1.63 4.08
CA GLY A 31 -7.09 0.49 4.78
C GLY A 31 -8.03 -0.31 3.90
N LYS A 32 -8.36 -1.54 4.32
CA LYS A 32 -9.30 -2.43 3.65
C LYS A 32 -10.17 -3.15 4.68
N ASP A 33 -11.46 -3.26 4.39
CA ASP A 33 -12.39 -4.04 5.21
C ASP A 33 -12.35 -5.52 4.83
N GLY A 34 -12.76 -6.40 5.75
CA GLY A 34 -12.83 -7.84 5.50
C GLY A 34 -11.47 -8.50 5.32
N LEU A 35 -10.45 -8.03 6.04
CA LEU A 35 -9.13 -8.68 6.08
C LEU A 35 -9.23 -10.08 6.70
N PRO A 36 -8.41 -11.04 6.22
CA PRO A 36 -8.38 -12.38 6.80
C PRO A 36 -7.90 -12.36 8.26
N ILE A 37 -8.24 -13.40 9.01
CA ILE A 37 -7.78 -13.60 10.39
C ILE A 37 -6.32 -14.07 10.37
N GLY A 38 -5.52 -13.62 11.34
CA GLY A 38 -4.12 -14.08 11.53
C GLY A 38 -3.05 -13.09 11.06
N LEU A 39 -3.44 -11.89 10.64
CA LEU A 39 -2.49 -10.82 10.34
C LEU A 39 -1.99 -10.14 11.63
N PRO A 40 -0.80 -9.52 11.62
CA PRO A 40 -0.36 -8.66 12.71
C PRO A 40 -1.38 -7.54 13.01
N ALA A 41 -1.48 -7.14 14.28
CA ALA A 41 -2.51 -6.20 14.75
C ALA A 41 -2.57 -4.87 13.97
N ALA A 42 -1.42 -4.39 13.46
CA ALA A 42 -1.33 -3.17 12.68
C ALA A 42 -2.15 -3.23 11.38
N PHE A 43 -2.37 -4.40 10.77
CA PHE A 43 -3.15 -4.54 9.54
C PHE A 43 -4.64 -4.25 9.75
N TYR A 44 -5.16 -4.50 10.96
CA TYR A 44 -6.57 -4.22 11.29
C TYR A 44 -6.82 -2.75 11.64
N GLN A 45 -5.77 -1.93 11.71
CA GLN A 45 -5.88 -0.50 11.94
C GLN A 45 -5.84 0.23 10.60
N ARG A 46 -6.79 1.15 10.39
CA ARG A 46 -6.75 2.04 9.24
C ARG A 46 -5.68 3.10 9.45
N PHE A 47 -5.00 3.50 8.37
CA PHE A 47 -4.10 4.63 8.41
C PHE A 47 -4.92 5.93 8.53
N VAL A 48 -4.56 6.77 9.50
CA VAL A 48 -5.16 8.09 9.73
C VAL A 48 -4.05 9.13 9.61
N GLY A 49 -4.02 9.83 8.48
CA GLY A 49 -2.97 10.79 8.19
C GLY A 49 -3.01 11.26 6.75
N CYS A 50 -1.90 11.85 6.31
CA CYS A 50 -1.72 12.42 4.99
C CYS A 50 -0.74 11.60 4.16
N LEU A 51 -1.06 11.39 2.89
CA LEU A 51 -0.20 10.76 1.90
C LEU A 51 -0.10 11.68 0.68
N GLN A 52 1.09 11.77 0.11
CA GLN A 52 1.36 12.49 -1.12
C GLN A 52 2.46 11.78 -1.91
N ASN A 53 2.58 12.10 -3.20
CA ASN A 53 3.63 11.58 -4.09
C ASN A 53 3.68 10.03 -4.15
N VAL A 54 2.51 9.39 -4.22
CA VAL A 54 2.43 7.93 -4.34
C VAL A 54 2.73 7.53 -5.77
N GLN A 55 3.70 6.63 -5.94
CA GLN A 55 4.08 6.07 -7.22
C GLN A 55 3.99 4.53 -7.16
N ILE A 56 3.42 3.92 -8.19
CA ILE A 56 3.33 2.45 -8.33
C ILE A 56 3.86 2.11 -9.71
N ASP A 57 4.88 1.25 -9.76
CA ASP A 57 5.54 0.83 -11.02
C ASP A 57 5.99 2.02 -11.90
N GLY A 58 6.57 3.05 -11.27
CA GLY A 58 7.02 4.26 -11.97
C GLY A 58 5.89 5.22 -12.38
N MET A 59 4.63 4.90 -12.12
CA MET A 59 3.48 5.75 -12.46
C MET A 59 2.97 6.53 -11.25
N ASP A 60 2.87 7.86 -11.41
CA ASP A 60 2.34 8.73 -10.37
C ASP A 60 0.82 8.54 -10.22
N LEU A 61 0.39 8.26 -8.99
CA LEU A 61 -1.01 8.03 -8.66
C LEU A 61 -1.65 9.31 -8.15
N ASN A 62 -2.63 9.83 -8.89
CA ASN A 62 -3.51 10.87 -8.36
C ASN A 62 -4.55 10.25 -7.42
N LEU A 63 -4.31 10.37 -6.10
CA LEU A 63 -5.13 9.73 -5.06
C LEU A 63 -6.61 10.13 -5.08
N ILE A 64 -6.98 11.28 -5.66
CA ILE A 64 -8.38 11.73 -5.77
C ILE A 64 -9.02 11.27 -7.08
N HIS A 65 -8.31 11.44 -8.19
CA HIS A 65 -8.85 11.16 -9.52
C HIS A 65 -8.83 9.68 -9.90
N HIS A 66 -7.86 8.91 -9.41
CA HIS A 66 -7.72 7.47 -9.69
C HIS A 66 -8.44 6.58 -8.67
N ALA A 67 -9.10 7.15 -7.66
CA ALA A 67 -9.83 6.38 -6.66
C ALA A 67 -11.04 5.66 -7.28
N LEU A 68 -11.08 4.33 -7.14
CA LEU A 68 -12.19 3.47 -7.62
C LEU A 68 -13.24 3.18 -6.52
N GLY A 69 -12.88 3.34 -5.25
CA GLY A 69 -13.74 3.04 -4.11
C GLY A 69 -14.80 4.12 -3.84
N LEU A 70 -15.85 3.74 -3.11
CA LEU A 70 -16.93 4.65 -2.71
C LEU A 70 -16.46 5.74 -1.73
N HIS A 71 -15.47 5.42 -0.90
CA HIS A 71 -14.87 6.36 0.05
C HIS A 71 -13.71 7.09 -0.62
N ARG A 72 -13.95 8.32 -1.08
CA ARG A 72 -12.90 9.16 -1.64
C ARG A 72 -12.07 9.80 -0.52
N PRO A 73 -10.73 9.85 -0.65
CA PRO A 73 -9.89 10.58 0.29
C PRO A 73 -10.19 12.08 0.21
N SER A 74 -10.07 12.78 1.34
CA SER A 74 -10.11 14.24 1.39
C SER A 74 -8.71 14.83 1.23
N LEU A 75 -8.64 16.09 0.83
CA LEU A 75 -7.39 16.86 0.89
C LEU A 75 -6.97 17.05 2.35
N CYS A 76 -5.66 17.00 2.56
CA CYS A 76 -5.05 17.37 3.83
C CYS A 76 -5.30 18.84 4.14
N ARG A 77 -5.40 19.16 5.44
CA ARG A 77 -5.46 20.54 5.92
C ARG A 77 -4.06 21.07 6.18
#